data_AF-A0A2S5LIR6-F1
#
_entry.id   AF-A0A2S5LIR6-F1
#
_cell.length_a   1.000
_cell.length_b   1.000
_cell.length_c   1.000
_cell.angle_alpha   90.00
_cell.angle_beta   90.00
_cell.angle_gamma   90.00
#
_symmetry.space_group_name_H-M   'P 1'
#
loop_
_entity.id
_entity.type
_entity.pdbx_description
1 polymer ?
#
loop_
_entity_poly.entity_id
_entity_poly.type
_entity_poly.pdbx_seq_one_letter_code
_entity_poly.pdbx_strand_id
1 'polypeptide(L)'
;MSQLFELVASKHRSFVVLATLRLPGHPLRRFTKEEAAILSRALDSVAKGDRGEQQQIYMSPIASDHDFDARVEPSGIIVSSEGQADVELDWSETRAMAEQLRSFASV
;
A
#
# COMPACT_ATOMS: atom_id res chain seq x y z
N MET A 1 -5.08 -5.15 -18.69
CA MET A 1 -4.48 -5.51 -17.40
C MET A 1 -5.48 -5.13 -16.33
N SER A 2 -6.02 -6.09 -15.59
CA SER A 2 -6.88 -5.82 -14.44
C SER A 2 -5.98 -5.48 -13.26
N GLN A 3 -6.05 -4.25 -12.77
CA GLN A 3 -5.30 -3.84 -11.59
C GLN A 3 -5.91 -4.53 -10.37
N LEU A 4 -5.12 -5.32 -9.61
CA LEU A 4 -5.61 -6.04 -8.42
C LEU A 4 -5.79 -5.14 -7.18
N PHE A 5 -5.66 -3.83 -7.34
CA PHE A 5 -5.91 -2.87 -6.26
C PHE A 5 -6.60 -1.62 -6.76
N GLU A 6 -7.30 -0.94 -5.85
CA GLU A 6 -7.90 0.37 -6.09
C GLU A 6 -7.49 1.33 -4.95
N LEU A 7 -7.15 2.57 -5.30
CA LEU A 7 -6.81 3.61 -4.34
C LEU A 7 -7.78 4.79 -4.50
N VAL A 8 -8.63 5.00 -3.51
CA VAL A 8 -9.70 6.01 -3.55
C VAL A 8 -9.42 7.12 -2.55
N ALA A 9 -9.33 8.36 -3.03
CA ALA A 9 -9.27 9.54 -2.17
C ALA A 9 -10.66 9.89 -1.64
N SER A 10 -10.79 10.09 -0.33
CA SER A 10 -12.04 10.48 0.31
C SER A 10 -11.82 11.57 1.36
N LYS A 11 -12.76 12.51 1.49
CA LYS A 11 -12.71 13.53 2.54
C LYS A 11 -13.13 12.92 3.87
N HIS A 12 -12.25 12.99 4.86
CA HIS A 12 -12.56 12.59 6.23
C HIS A 12 -12.80 13.84 7.09
N ARG A 13 -13.80 13.81 7.97
CA ARG A 13 -14.21 14.99 8.77
C ARG A 13 -13.08 15.54 9.65
N SER A 14 -12.21 14.67 10.16
CA SER A 14 -11.12 15.05 11.08
C SER A 14 -9.72 15.08 10.44
N PHE A 15 -9.50 14.39 9.31
CA PHE A 15 -8.17 14.21 8.70
C PHE A 15 -8.01 14.91 7.34
N VAL A 16 -8.97 15.77 6.97
CA VAL A 16 -9.03 16.53 5.70
C VAL A 16 -9.24 15.62 4.47
N VAL A 17 -8.31 14.72 4.13
CA VAL A 17 -8.42 13.73 3.04
C VAL A 17 -7.61 12.47 3.37
N LEU A 18 -8.20 11.28 3.13
CA LEU A 18 -7.56 9.97 3.29
C LEU A 18 -7.52 9.21 1.96
N ALA A 19 -6.46 8.44 1.74
CA ALA A 19 -6.38 7.43 0.69
C ALA A 19 -6.90 6.10 1.25
N THR A 20 -7.86 5.48 0.58
CA THR A 20 -8.38 4.16 0.92
C THR A 20 -7.88 3.15 -0.09
N LEU A 21 -7.04 2.21 0.35
CA LEU A 21 -6.61 1.05 -0.42
C LEU A 21 -7.64 -0.07 -0.30
N ARG A 22 -8.01 -0.63 -1.44
CA ARG A 22 -8.84 -1.82 -1.59
C ARG A 22 -8.04 -2.90 -2.28
N LEU A 23 -8.03 -4.09 -1.70
CA LEU A 23 -7.53 -5.31 -2.30
C LEU A 23 -8.64 -6.37 -2.23
N PRO A 24 -8.77 -7.27 -3.23
CA PRO A 24 -9.78 -8.32 -3.24
C PRO A 24 -9.75 -9.16 -1.97
N GLY A 25 -10.87 -9.23 -1.24
CA GLY A 25 -10.98 -10.04 -0.02
C GLY A 25 -10.28 -9.47 1.22
N HIS A 26 -9.57 -8.33 1.11
CA HIS A 26 -8.91 -7.72 2.25
C HIS A 26 -9.75 -6.61 2.89
N PRO A 27 -9.51 -6.32 4.19
CA PRO A 27 -10.04 -5.12 4.80
C PRO A 27 -9.53 -3.84 4.13
N LEU A 28 -10.33 -2.79 4.24
CA LEU A 28 -9.94 -1.46 3.79
C LEU A 28 -8.80 -0.92 4.64
N ARG A 29 -7.80 -0.34 3.99
CA ARG A 29 -6.71 0.36 4.67
C ARG A 29 -6.74 1.83 4.32
N ARG A 30 -6.67 2.69 5.33
CA ARG A 30 -6.75 4.14 5.14
C ARG A 30 -5.46 4.80 5.55
N PHE A 31 -4.97 5.69 4.70
CA PHE A 31 -3.71 6.39 4.90
C PHE A 31 -3.95 7.89 4.87
N THR A 32 -3.33 8.59 5.81
CA THR A 32 -3.08 10.04 5.71
C THR A 32 -2.12 10.32 4.55
N LYS A 33 -1.96 11.60 4.18
CA LYS A 33 -0.98 12.00 3.15
C LYS A 33 0.45 11.61 3.54
N GLU A 34 0.81 11.75 4.82
CA GLU A 34 2.14 11.42 5.30
C GLU A 34 2.41 9.92 5.24
N GLU A 35 1.47 9.10 5.72
CA GLU A 35 1.55 7.64 5.64
C GLU A 35 1.60 7.16 4.18
N ALA A 36 0.79 7.75 3.29
CA ALA A 36 0.84 7.44 1.87
C ALA A 36 2.20 7.78 1.25
N ALA A 37 2.82 8.91 1.62
CA ALA A 37 4.17 9.26 1.17
C ALA A 37 5.23 8.27 1.70
N ILE A 38 5.12 7.85 2.95
CA ILE A 38 6.02 6.86 3.56
C ILE A 38 5.91 5.52 2.84
N LEU A 39 4.68 5.00 2.70
CA LEU A 39 4.42 3.72 2.05
C LEU A 39 4.85 3.75 0.58
N SER A 40 4.57 4.84 -0.14
CA SER A 40 5.04 5.06 -1.51
C SER A 40 6.56 4.92 -1.63
N ARG A 41 7.33 5.56 -0.75
CA ARG A 41 8.80 5.48 -0.77
C ARG A 41 9.29 4.07 -0.47
N ALA A 42 8.66 3.37 0.48
CA ALA A 42 9.01 2.00 0.81
C ALA A 42 8.79 1.06 -0.40
N LEU A 43 7.62 1.14 -1.04
CA LEU A 43 7.27 0.35 -2.22
C LEU A 43 8.18 0.66 -3.41
N ASP A 44 8.48 1.93 -3.68
CA ASP A 44 9.37 2.35 -4.76
C ASP A 44 10.81 1.86 -4.54
N SER A 45 11.31 1.90 -3.30
CA SER A 45 12.65 1.41 -2.94
C SER A 45 12.79 -0.10 -3.17
N VAL A 46 11.85 -0.92 -2.68
CA VAL A 46 11.91 -2.37 -2.89
C VAL A 46 11.73 -2.75 -4.37
N ALA A 47 10.92 -1.99 -5.12
CA ALA A 47 10.67 -2.21 -6.54
C ALA A 47 11.86 -1.81 -7.44
N LYS A 48 12.74 -0.92 -6.96
CA LYS A 48 14.00 -0.54 -7.63
C LYS A 48 15.14 -1.52 -7.38
N GLY A 49 14.95 -2.46 -6.47
CA GLY A 49 15.99 -3.44 -6.14
C GLY A 49 16.90 -2.99 -5.01
N ASP A 50 16.59 -1.91 -4.28
CA ASP A 50 17.26 -1.51 -3.04
C ASP A 50 16.89 -2.46 -1.87
N ARG A 51 16.71 -3.75 -2.17
CA ARG A 51 16.09 -4.75 -1.31
C ARG A 51 16.91 -5.06 -0.06
N GLY A 52 18.20 -4.73 -0.02
CA GLY A 52 19.08 -4.96 1.13
C GLY A 52 18.74 -6.27 1.88
N GLU A 53 18.43 -6.14 3.17
CA GLU A 53 17.88 -7.18 4.06
C GLU A 53 16.36 -7.08 4.25
N GLN A 54 15.69 -6.12 3.59
CA GLN A 54 14.29 -5.78 3.82
C GLN A 54 13.36 -6.77 3.11
N GLN A 55 12.95 -7.79 3.85
CA GLN A 55 12.03 -8.84 3.39
C GLN A 55 10.55 -8.49 3.63
N GLN A 56 10.26 -7.37 4.31
CA GLN A 56 8.92 -7.02 4.74
C GLN A 56 8.72 -5.49 4.77
N ILE A 57 7.51 -5.06 4.40
CA ILE A 57 6.98 -3.71 4.55
C ILE A 57 5.83 -3.79 5.53
N TYR A 58 5.98 -3.13 6.68
CA TYR A 58 4.95 -3.06 7.70
C TYR A 58 4.61 -1.60 8.02
N MET A 59 3.32 -1.33 8.18
CA MET A 59 2.81 -0.06 8.68
C MET A 59 1.49 -0.30 9.42
N SER A 60 1.30 0.34 10.56
CA SER A 60 0.01 0.42 11.25
C SER A 60 -0.56 1.83 11.09
N PRO A 61 -1.42 2.08 10.08
CA PRO A 61 -1.88 3.44 9.78
C PRO A 61 -2.85 3.94 10.85
N ILE A 62 -2.70 5.19 11.29
CA ILE A 62 -3.50 5.79 12.36
C ILE A 62 -4.98 5.97 11.99
N ALA A 63 -5.28 6.08 10.69
CA ALA A 63 -6.63 6.26 10.17
C ALA A 63 -7.31 4.93 9.78
N SER A 64 -6.63 3.81 10.02
CA SER A 64 -7.04 2.46 9.62
C SER A 64 -7.24 1.58 10.85
N ASP A 65 -8.24 0.71 10.79
CA ASP A 65 -8.44 -0.35 11.80
C ASP A 65 -7.56 -1.57 11.52
N HIS A 66 -6.85 -1.57 10.39
CA HIS A 66 -6.02 -2.68 9.91
C HIS A 66 -4.65 -2.16 9.47
N ASP A 67 -3.63 -2.95 9.80
CA ASP A 67 -2.25 -2.76 9.37
C ASP A 67 -2.08 -3.07 7.88
N PHE A 68 -1.04 -2.48 7.30
CA PHE A 68 -0.49 -2.90 6.03
C PHE A 68 0.74 -3.77 6.32
N ASP A 69 0.64 -5.05 5.99
CA ASP A 69 1.74 -6.00 6.07
C ASP A 69 1.95 -6.60 4.68
N ALA A 70 3.17 -6.48 4.15
CA ALA A 70 3.54 -7.08 2.88
C ALA A 70 4.93 -7.69 2.95
N ARG A 71 5.05 -8.94 2.48
CA ARG A 71 6.32 -9.61 2.26
C ARG A 71 6.86 -9.29 0.87
N VAL A 72 8.16 -9.07 0.77
CA VAL A 72 8.85 -8.83 -0.51
C VAL A 72 9.28 -10.16 -1.10
N GLU A 73 8.88 -10.43 -2.34
CA GLU A 73 9.19 -11.65 -3.07
C GLU A 73 9.91 -11.36 -4.39
N PRO A 74 10.59 -12.33 -5.03
CA PRO A 74 11.27 -12.08 -6.31
C PRO A 74 10.34 -11.53 -7.40
N SER A 75 9.07 -11.95 -7.42
CA SER A 75 8.04 -11.56 -8.41
C SER A 75 7.30 -10.27 -8.08
N GLY A 76 7.38 -9.76 -6.84
CA GLY A 76 6.56 -8.62 -6.41
C GLY A 76 6.47 -8.51 -4.88
N ILE A 77 5.29 -8.19 -4.39
CA ILE A 77 4.96 -8.25 -2.96
C ILE A 77 3.74 -9.13 -2.72
N ILE A 78 3.68 -9.71 -1.53
CA ILE A 78 2.52 -10.44 -1.05
C ILE A 78 1.95 -9.66 0.12
N VAL A 79 0.74 -9.11 -0.05
CA VAL A 79 0.03 -8.39 1.01
C VAL A 79 -0.76 -9.39 1.83
N SER A 80 -0.49 -9.41 3.13
CA SER A 80 -1.11 -10.31 4.10
C SER A 80 -2.22 -9.59 4.87
N SER A 81 -3.19 -10.33 5.40
CA SER A 81 -4.12 -9.84 6.42
C SER A 81 -4.63 -11.02 7.22
N GLU A 82 -4.74 -10.86 8.54
CA GLU A 82 -5.23 -11.95 9.40
C GLU A 82 -6.60 -12.46 8.93
N GLY A 83 -6.70 -13.78 8.74
CA GLY A 83 -7.94 -14.45 8.33
C GLY A 83 -8.34 -14.26 6.86
N GLN A 84 -7.51 -13.61 6.03
CA GLN A 84 -7.77 -13.44 4.60
C GLN A 84 -6.74 -14.20 3.76
N ALA A 85 -7.10 -14.49 2.50
CA ALA A 85 -6.14 -15.05 1.54
C ALA A 85 -5.14 -13.98 1.11
N ASP A 86 -3.89 -14.38 0.93
CA ASP A 86 -2.82 -13.49 0.46
C ASP A 86 -3.15 -12.87 -0.91
N VAL A 87 -2.81 -11.60 -1.08
CA VAL A 87 -2.89 -10.91 -2.38
C VAL A 87 -1.49 -10.67 -2.91
N GLU A 88 -1.18 -11.36 -4.00
CA GLU A 88 0.06 -11.16 -4.75
C GLU A 88 -0.09 -9.95 -5.69
N LEU A 89 0.86 -9.04 -5.61
CA LEU A 89 0.98 -7.90 -6.52
C LEU A 89 2.32 -8.00 -7.22
N ASP A 90 2.31 -8.03 -8.55
CA ASP A 90 3.57 -8.05 -9.31
C ASP A 90 4.31 -6.70 -9.21
N TRP A 91 5.53 -6.62 -9.76
CA TRP A 91 6.28 -5.37 -9.75
C TRP A 91 5.65 -4.23 -10.55
N SER A 92 4.81 -4.53 -11.55
CA SER A 92 4.05 -3.52 -12.29
C SER A 92 2.99 -2.89 -11.38
N GLU A 93 2.22 -3.73 -10.69
CA GLU A 93 1.17 -3.32 -9.76
C GLU A 93 1.75 -2.61 -8.54
N THR A 94 2.86 -3.12 -7.98
CA THR A 94 3.56 -2.53 -6.85
C THR A 94 4.03 -1.10 -7.17
N ARG A 95 4.60 -0.88 -8.37
CA ARG A 95 5.03 0.45 -8.81
C ARG A 95 3.84 1.38 -9.07
N ALA A 96 2.78 0.87 -9.68
CA ALA A 96 1.55 1.63 -9.86
C ALA A 96 0.96 2.06 -8.51
N MET A 97 1.01 1.20 -7.49
CA MET A 97 0.54 1.54 -6.14
C MET A 97 1.40 2.63 -5.52
N ALA A 98 2.72 2.49 -5.61
CA ALA A 98 3.67 3.47 -5.12
C ALA A 98 3.45 4.85 -5.77
N GLU A 99 3.20 4.88 -7.08
CA GLU A 99 2.92 6.10 -7.83
C GLU A 99 1.60 6.74 -7.41
N GLN A 100 0.50 5.97 -7.33
CA GLN A 100 -0.80 6.50 -6.91
C GLN A 100 -0.76 7.07 -5.48
N LEU A 101 -0.06 6.41 -4.56
CA LEU A 101 0.18 6.90 -3.21
C LEU A 101 1.00 8.20 -3.19
N ARG A 102 2.05 8.29 -4.03
CA ARG A 102 2.88 9.50 -4.17
C ARG A 102 2.04 10.67 -4.69
N SER A 103 1.26 10.44 -5.74
CA SER A 103 0.39 11.44 -6.34
C SER A 103 -0.61 11.94 -5.32
N PHE A 104 -1.26 11.03 -4.58
CA PHE A 104 -2.19 11.38 -3.50
C PHE A 104 -1.54 12.28 -2.42
N ALA A 105 -0.34 11.94 -1.98
CA ALA A 105 0.36 12.68 -0.93
C ALA A 105 0.83 14.08 -1.35
N SER A 106 0.88 14.35 -2.67
CA SER A 106 1.38 15.61 -3.24
C SER A 106 0.27 16.62 -3.57
N VAL A 107 -0.99 16.18 -3.53
CA VAL A 107 -2.19 17.06 -3.50
C VAL A 107 -2.32 17.66 -2.11
#